data_AF-A0A9R0QCL8-F1
#
_entry.id   AF-A0A9R0QCL8-F1
#
_cell.length_a   1.000
_cell.length_b   1.000
_cell.length_c   1.000
_cell.angle_alpha   90.00
_cell.angle_beta   90.00
_cell.angle_gamma   90.00
#
_symmetry.space_group_name_H-M   'P 1'
#
loop_
_entity.id
_entity.type
_entity.pdbx_description
1 polymer ?
#
loop_
_entity_poly.entity_id
_entity_poly.type
_entity_poly.pdbx_seq_one_letter_code
_entity_poly.pdbx_strand_id
1 'polypeptide(L)'
;MDITQGLLKTIYVNKMVKAGYIVKILIADWFAQRNHRICSNKYVIRKIGFYNIEMWKAAGMDLDRVELVWFSDVLERHASDYWPLALDVSRKCTLKRMASCCTETAPYDPRLPAAVIFYPCMQVAAILCPKLQADIWLFSMDQQEIVMLTREYCEDIKSESKPTIMLHNTLPNLVDNPYIVLKDPYNMREPKWNIFMHDKECALNGKISRAVCPPKVAVCNPCLEYIKYVMFPWFGKFEVAQKEQSGVNKSFECMEDLIVDYESGDLDPLNVKLAFEKGICKILEVIIASL
;
A
#
# COMPACT_ATOMS: atom_id res chain seq x y z
N MET A 1 6.63 7.09 5.41
CA MET A 1 5.43 6.30 5.14
C MET A 1 4.55 7.05 4.15
N ASP A 2 4.17 6.41 3.05
CA ASP A 2 3.18 6.97 2.12
C ASP A 2 1.74 6.73 2.59
N ILE A 3 0.77 7.32 1.91
CA ILE A 3 -0.65 7.21 2.25
C ILE A 3 -1.21 5.78 2.14
N THR A 4 -0.63 4.94 1.28
CA THR A 4 -1.06 3.55 1.09
C THR A 4 -0.68 2.74 2.33
N GLN A 5 0.56 2.91 2.79
CA GLN A 5 1.08 2.25 3.98
C GLN A 5 0.46 2.78 5.28
N GLY A 6 0.04 4.05 5.31
CA GLY A 6 -0.58 4.66 6.48
C GLY A 6 -2.09 4.51 6.49
N LEU A 7 -2.75 5.34 5.70
CA LEU A 7 -4.19 5.53 5.74
C LEU A 7 -4.96 4.35 5.15
N LEU A 8 -4.57 3.88 3.96
CA LEU A 8 -5.25 2.76 3.33
C LEU A 8 -5.07 1.46 4.14
N LYS A 9 -3.86 1.22 4.67
CA LYS A 9 -3.60 0.12 5.61
C LYS A 9 -4.52 0.21 6.84
N THR A 10 -4.66 1.41 7.43
CA THR A 10 -5.55 1.65 8.57
C THR A 10 -6.99 1.29 8.26
N ILE A 11 -7.50 1.72 7.11
CA ILE A 11 -8.87 1.40 6.66
C ILE A 11 -9.07 -0.12 6.55
N TYR A 12 -8.14 -0.84 5.93
CA TYR A 12 -8.26 -2.31 5.79
C TYR A 12 -8.10 -3.06 7.12
N VAL A 13 -7.17 -2.64 7.97
CA VAL A 13 -6.98 -3.23 9.31
C VAL A 13 -8.26 -3.05 10.13
N ASN A 14 -8.81 -1.84 10.17
CA ASN A 14 -10.05 -1.57 10.91
C ASN A 14 -11.24 -2.38 10.36
N LYS A 15 -11.32 -2.63 9.05
CA LYS A 15 -12.34 -3.53 8.47
C LYS A 15 -12.20 -4.96 8.99
N MET A 16 -10.98 -5.49 9.04
CA MET A 16 -10.73 -6.85 9.57
C MET A 16 -11.07 -6.93 11.06
N VAL A 17 -10.64 -5.93 11.84
CA VAL A 17 -10.93 -5.84 13.28
C VAL A 17 -12.45 -5.75 13.53
N LYS A 18 -13.18 -4.95 12.76
CA LYS A 18 -14.65 -4.84 12.84
C LYS A 18 -15.37 -6.13 12.43
N ALA A 19 -14.80 -6.90 11.50
CA ALA A 19 -15.31 -8.21 11.11
C ALA A 19 -15.00 -9.33 12.12
N GLY A 20 -14.32 -9.02 13.23
CA GLY A 20 -14.06 -9.96 14.33
C GLY A 20 -12.74 -10.74 14.21
N TYR A 21 -11.87 -10.40 13.25
CA TYR A 21 -10.55 -11.02 13.14
C TYR A 21 -9.58 -10.50 14.20
N ILE A 22 -8.70 -11.38 14.67
CA ILE A 22 -7.49 -11.00 15.43
C ILE A 22 -6.44 -10.60 14.40
N VAL A 23 -6.06 -9.33 14.38
CA VAL A 23 -5.13 -8.80 13.38
C VAL A 23 -3.73 -8.69 13.97
N LYS A 24 -2.75 -9.24 13.25
CA LYS A 24 -1.33 -9.02 13.53
C LYS A 24 -0.70 -8.16 12.44
N ILE A 25 0.09 -7.16 12.82
CA ILE A 25 0.94 -6.40 11.89
C ILE A 25 2.37 -6.86 12.10
N LEU A 26 2.91 -7.55 11.09
CA LEU A 26 4.32 -7.94 11.06
C LEU A 26 5.18 -6.75 10.63
N ILE A 27 5.92 -6.18 11.55
CA ILE A 27 6.86 -5.09 11.32
C ILE A 27 8.17 -5.70 10.81
N ALA A 28 8.39 -5.54 9.50
CA ALA A 28 9.50 -6.07 8.73
C ALA A 28 10.85 -5.33 8.99
N ASP A 29 11.23 -5.11 10.25
CA ASP A 29 12.43 -4.38 10.64
C ASP A 29 13.72 -5.05 10.16
N TRP A 30 13.78 -6.38 10.20
CA TRP A 30 14.93 -7.11 9.67
C TRP A 30 15.12 -6.83 8.16
N PHE A 31 14.03 -6.86 7.40
CA PHE A 31 14.05 -6.61 5.96
C PHE A 31 14.42 -5.16 5.61
N ALA A 32 14.11 -4.19 6.48
CA ALA A 32 14.41 -2.78 6.24
C ALA A 32 15.91 -2.49 6.06
N GLN A 33 16.78 -3.35 6.61
CA GLN A 33 18.25 -3.25 6.45
C GLN A 33 18.70 -3.32 4.97
N ARG A 34 17.86 -3.85 4.07
CA ARG A 34 18.15 -3.91 2.62
C ARG A 34 18.05 -2.55 1.93
N ASN A 35 17.26 -1.63 2.49
CA ASN A 35 16.90 -0.40 1.81
C ASN A 35 18.03 0.61 1.98
N HIS A 36 18.78 0.93 0.92
CA HIS A 36 19.91 1.87 0.95
C HIS A 36 19.57 3.27 1.50
N ARG A 37 18.29 3.67 1.49
CA ARG A 37 17.82 4.95 2.07
C ARG A 37 17.64 4.89 3.59
N ILE A 38 17.57 3.69 4.14
CA ILE A 38 17.46 3.41 5.58
C ILE A 38 18.81 2.82 6.00
N CYS A 39 19.43 3.35 7.05
CA CYS A 39 20.70 2.78 7.49
C CYS A 39 20.49 1.35 8.04
N SER A 40 21.53 0.52 8.03
CA SER A 40 21.50 -0.85 8.58
C SER A 40 21.44 -0.88 10.13
N ASN A 41 21.32 0.28 10.78
CA ASN A 41 21.29 0.37 12.24
C ASN A 41 19.91 -0.04 12.77
N LYS A 42 19.84 -1.20 13.44
CA LYS A 42 18.62 -1.76 14.06
C LYS A 42 17.88 -0.75 14.95
N TYR A 43 18.60 0.10 15.69
CA TYR A 43 17.99 1.13 16.55
C TYR A 43 17.24 2.19 15.73
N VAL A 44 17.83 2.65 14.62
CA VAL A 44 17.19 3.63 13.73
C VAL A 44 15.97 3.01 13.04
N ILE A 45 16.10 1.77 12.56
CA ILE A 45 14.99 1.05 11.93
C ILE A 45 13.81 0.90 12.90
N ARG A 46 14.07 0.49 14.15
CA ARG A 46 13.02 0.36 15.16
C ARG A 46 12.41 1.72 15.51
N LYS A 47 13.20 2.79 15.61
CA LYS A 47 12.67 4.15 15.77
C LYS A 47 11.71 4.55 14.65
N ILE A 48 12.06 4.24 13.39
CA ILE A 48 11.16 4.47 12.25
C ILE A 48 9.90 3.61 12.38
N GLY A 49 10.02 2.36 12.82
CA GLY A 49 8.87 1.49 13.11
C GLY A 49 7.95 2.05 14.20
N PHE A 50 8.50 2.56 15.30
CA PHE A 50 7.70 3.23 16.34
C PHE A 50 7.03 4.51 15.83
N TYR A 51 7.74 5.34 15.07
CA TYR A 51 7.15 6.49 14.41
C TYR A 51 5.96 6.08 13.51
N ASN A 52 6.13 5.02 12.73
CA ASN A 52 5.07 4.48 11.88
C ASN A 52 3.85 3.97 12.68
N ILE A 53 4.07 3.41 13.89
CA ILE A 53 2.98 3.00 14.79
C ILE A 53 2.19 4.23 15.28
N GLU A 54 2.86 5.30 15.68
CA GLU A 54 2.18 6.55 16.07
C GLU A 54 1.40 7.16 14.89
N MET A 55 1.93 7.07 13.66
CA MET A 55 1.18 7.47 12.46
C MET A 55 -0.10 6.66 12.27
N TRP A 56 -0.08 5.35 12.50
CA TRP A 56 -1.28 4.52 12.42
C TRP A 56 -2.28 4.84 13.53
N LYS A 57 -1.80 5.11 14.74
CA LYS A 57 -2.62 5.58 15.85
C LYS A 57 -3.33 6.89 15.51
N ALA A 58 -2.58 7.87 15.01
CA ALA A 58 -3.11 9.17 14.57
C ALA A 58 -4.09 9.03 13.38
N ALA A 59 -3.88 8.05 12.50
CA ALA A 59 -4.81 7.70 11.44
C ALA A 59 -6.07 6.96 11.92
N GLY A 60 -6.23 6.71 13.22
CA GLY A 60 -7.39 6.05 13.80
C GLY A 60 -7.38 4.52 13.65
N MET A 61 -6.21 3.89 13.54
CA MET A 61 -6.11 2.43 13.60
C MET A 61 -6.47 1.94 15.00
N ASP A 62 -7.30 0.89 15.07
CA ASP A 62 -7.75 0.26 16.32
C ASP A 62 -6.64 -0.59 16.94
N LEU A 63 -5.54 0.06 17.32
CA LEU A 63 -4.29 -0.58 17.77
C LEU A 63 -4.47 -1.41 19.04
N ASP A 64 -5.46 -1.09 19.88
CA ASP A 64 -5.78 -1.88 21.08
C ASP A 64 -6.22 -3.30 20.75
N ARG A 65 -6.67 -3.53 19.51
CA ARG A 65 -7.12 -4.83 18.98
C ARG A 65 -6.17 -5.41 17.93
N VAL A 66 -4.99 -4.83 17.78
CA VAL A 66 -3.96 -5.25 16.82
C VAL A 66 -2.70 -5.68 17.55
N GLU A 67 -2.19 -6.86 17.24
CA GLU A 67 -0.90 -7.34 17.74
C GLU A 67 0.23 -6.85 16.84
N LEU A 68 1.17 -6.07 17.40
CA LEU A 68 2.37 -5.62 16.69
C LEU A 68 3.50 -6.62 16.89
N VAL A 69 3.96 -7.25 15.81
CA VAL A 69 4.98 -8.29 15.85
C VAL A 69 6.23 -7.80 15.13
N TRP A 70 7.34 -7.66 15.83
CA TRP A 70 8.63 -7.35 15.21
C TRP A 70 9.23 -8.60 14.58
N PHE A 71 9.47 -8.56 13.27
CA PHE A 71 9.95 -9.72 12.54
C PHE A 71 11.34 -10.18 13.02
N SER A 72 12.23 -9.25 13.38
CA SER A 72 13.54 -9.61 13.94
C SER A 72 13.44 -10.38 15.26
N ASP A 73 12.47 -10.08 16.13
CA ASP A 73 12.28 -10.81 17.39
C ASP A 73 11.81 -12.25 17.15
N VAL A 74 11.02 -12.47 16.10
CA VAL A 74 10.60 -13.82 15.68
C VAL A 74 11.79 -14.59 15.11
N LEU A 75 12.59 -13.94 14.25
CA LEU A 75 13.78 -14.55 13.67
C LEU A 75 14.82 -14.95 14.72
N GLU A 76 15.04 -14.12 15.75
CA GLU A 76 15.99 -14.42 16.82
C GLU A 76 15.61 -15.71 17.58
N ARG A 77 14.32 -16.05 17.66
CA ARG A 77 13.83 -17.24 18.35
C ARG A 77 13.67 -18.47 17.43
N HIS A 78 13.43 -18.24 16.14
CA HIS A 78 13.03 -19.28 15.19
C HIS A 78 13.90 -19.32 13.92
N ALA A 79 15.14 -18.86 14.02
CA ALA A 79 16.11 -18.85 12.93
C ALA A 79 16.29 -20.24 12.28
N SER A 80 16.29 -21.31 13.08
CA SER A 80 16.42 -22.70 12.61
C SER A 80 15.25 -23.17 11.75
N ASP A 81 14.06 -22.62 11.95
CA ASP A 81 12.85 -22.98 11.19
C ASP A 81 12.75 -22.13 9.91
N TYR A 82 13.29 -20.93 9.94
CA TYR A 82 13.16 -19.93 8.88
C TYR A 82 14.26 -20.02 7.81
N TRP A 83 15.54 -20.07 8.21
CA TRP A 83 16.65 -19.98 7.25
C TRP A 83 16.76 -21.18 6.31
N PRO A 84 16.57 -22.44 6.75
CA PRO A 84 16.55 -23.57 5.84
C PRO A 84 15.47 -23.43 4.76
N LEU A 85 14.31 -22.88 5.11
CA LEU A 85 13.22 -22.63 4.17
C LEU A 85 13.60 -21.54 3.16
N ALA A 86 14.17 -20.42 3.60
CA ALA A 86 14.65 -19.37 2.70
C ALA A 86 15.72 -19.89 1.73
N LEU A 87 16.65 -20.73 2.22
CA LEU A 87 17.67 -21.36 1.38
C LEU A 87 17.07 -22.36 0.40
N ASP A 88 16.06 -23.15 0.81
CA ASP A 88 15.39 -24.09 -0.09
C ASP A 88 14.64 -23.37 -1.22
N VAL A 89 13.91 -22.30 -0.91
CA VAL A 89 13.28 -21.43 -1.91
C VAL A 89 14.32 -20.92 -2.91
N SER A 90 15.48 -20.47 -2.43
CA SER A 90 16.55 -19.95 -3.30
C SER A 90 17.16 -21.01 -4.22
N ARG A 91 17.17 -22.30 -3.82
CA ARG A 91 17.66 -23.42 -4.65
C ARG A 91 16.69 -23.80 -5.76
N LYS A 92 15.39 -23.58 -5.54
CA LYS A 92 14.30 -23.94 -6.47
C LYS A 92 13.87 -22.77 -7.36
N CYS A 93 14.30 -21.54 -7.07
CA CYS A 93 13.96 -20.35 -7.83
C CYS A 93 15.13 -19.86 -8.69
N THR A 94 14.88 -19.54 -9.96
CA THR A 94 15.91 -18.98 -10.84
C THR A 94 16.17 -17.49 -10.52
N LEU A 95 17.38 -17.00 -10.83
CA LEU A 95 17.71 -15.57 -10.71
C LEU A 95 16.73 -14.68 -11.49
N LYS A 96 16.32 -15.10 -12.68
CA LYS A 96 15.35 -14.37 -13.51
C LYS A 96 14.00 -14.23 -12.81
N ARG A 97 13.52 -15.29 -12.15
CA ARG A 97 12.24 -15.26 -11.41
C ARG A 97 12.34 -14.42 -10.14
N MET A 98 13.46 -14.49 -9.41
CA MET A 98 13.68 -13.61 -8.25
C MET A 98 13.75 -12.13 -8.67
N ALA A 99 14.43 -11.83 -9.78
CA ALA A 99 14.51 -10.48 -10.31
C ALA A 99 13.14 -9.91 -10.74
N SER A 100 12.22 -10.74 -11.25
CA SER A 100 10.87 -10.27 -11.60
C SER A 100 10.04 -9.86 -10.39
N CYS A 101 10.37 -10.36 -9.19
CA CYS A 101 9.72 -9.98 -7.94
C CYS A 101 10.24 -8.63 -7.37
N CYS A 102 11.34 -8.11 -7.92
CA CYS A 102 11.97 -6.87 -7.45
C CYS A 102 11.36 -5.66 -8.17
N THR A 103 10.08 -5.39 -7.94
CA THR A 103 9.28 -4.36 -8.65
C THR A 103 9.76 -2.91 -8.45
N GLU A 104 10.53 -2.65 -7.38
CA GLU A 104 11.11 -1.33 -7.08
C GLU A 104 12.36 -1.00 -7.91
N THR A 105 12.92 -1.98 -8.63
CA THR A 105 14.17 -1.84 -9.38
C THR A 105 13.97 -2.37 -10.79
N ALA A 106 14.43 -1.62 -11.80
CA ALA A 106 14.43 -2.07 -13.19
C ALA A 106 14.96 -3.52 -13.28
N PRO A 107 14.38 -4.40 -14.11
CA PRO A 107 14.80 -5.78 -14.16
C PRO A 107 16.27 -5.88 -14.58
N TYR A 108 17.05 -6.58 -13.76
CA TYR A 108 18.42 -7.03 -14.02
C TYR A 108 19.48 -5.93 -14.18
N ASP A 109 19.63 -5.08 -13.16
CA ASP A 109 20.88 -4.31 -12.99
C ASP A 109 21.89 -5.15 -12.16
N PRO A 110 22.99 -5.65 -12.76
CA PRO A 110 23.99 -6.45 -12.04
C PRO A 110 24.75 -5.67 -10.96
N ARG A 111 24.54 -4.34 -10.87
CA ARG A 111 25.08 -3.50 -9.79
C ARG A 111 24.21 -3.52 -8.53
N LEU A 112 23.02 -4.13 -8.57
CA LEU A 112 22.16 -4.21 -7.40
C LEU A 112 22.83 -5.05 -6.29
N PRO A 113 22.68 -4.66 -5.02
CA PRO A 113 23.12 -5.50 -3.91
C PRO A 113 22.45 -6.88 -3.96
N ALA A 114 23.20 -7.95 -3.73
CA ALA A 114 22.67 -9.32 -3.72
C ALA A 114 21.48 -9.51 -2.76
N ALA A 115 21.42 -8.71 -1.69
CA ALA A 115 20.30 -8.69 -0.75
C ALA A 115 18.96 -8.37 -1.42
N VAL A 116 18.93 -7.57 -2.51
CA VAL A 116 17.71 -7.26 -3.27
C VAL A 116 17.19 -8.52 -3.97
N ILE A 117 18.07 -9.30 -4.58
CA ILE A 117 17.72 -10.55 -5.28
C ILE A 117 17.34 -11.66 -4.30
N PHE A 118 17.96 -11.69 -3.12
CA PHE A 118 17.65 -12.70 -2.10
C PHE A 118 16.36 -12.40 -1.33
N TYR A 119 15.94 -11.13 -1.26
CA TYR A 119 14.78 -10.67 -0.50
C TYR A 119 13.47 -11.42 -0.80
N PRO A 120 13.11 -11.74 -2.06
CA PRO A 120 11.95 -12.58 -2.35
C PRO A 120 11.95 -13.93 -1.63
N CYS A 121 13.11 -14.61 -1.55
CA CYS A 121 13.23 -15.89 -0.83
C CYS A 121 12.89 -15.75 0.64
N MET A 122 13.32 -14.63 1.22
CA MET A 122 13.07 -14.29 2.62
C MET A 122 11.59 -14.00 2.90
N GLN A 123 10.92 -13.29 1.99
CA GLN A 123 9.49 -13.02 2.13
C GLN A 123 8.65 -14.31 2.02
N VAL A 124 8.96 -15.17 1.04
CA VAL A 124 8.29 -16.47 0.90
C VAL A 124 8.50 -17.32 2.16
N ALA A 125 9.73 -17.37 2.68
CA ALA A 125 10.01 -18.09 3.91
C ALA A 125 9.25 -17.52 5.12
N ALA A 126 9.06 -16.19 5.19
CA ALA A 126 8.30 -15.57 6.28
C ALA A 126 6.82 -15.94 6.22
N ILE A 127 6.22 -15.97 5.02
CA ILE A 127 4.82 -16.35 4.81
C ILE A 127 4.57 -17.82 5.21
N LEU A 128 5.54 -18.68 4.91
CA LEU A 128 5.44 -20.12 5.12
C LEU A 128 6.00 -20.60 6.47
N CYS A 129 6.66 -19.73 7.23
CA CYS A 129 7.23 -20.08 8.52
C CYS A 129 6.11 -20.49 9.50
N PRO A 130 6.14 -21.71 10.08
CA PRO A 130 5.08 -22.19 10.98
C PRO A 130 4.81 -21.28 12.16
N LYS A 131 5.83 -20.55 12.63
CA LYS A 131 5.74 -19.64 13.79
C LYS A 131 5.16 -18.26 13.44
N LEU A 132 4.98 -17.98 12.14
CA LEU A 132 4.35 -16.79 11.61
C LEU A 132 3.02 -17.09 10.90
N GLN A 133 2.51 -18.32 11.02
CA GLN A 133 1.26 -18.71 10.38
C GLN A 133 0.11 -17.82 10.82
N ALA A 134 -0.67 -17.43 9.83
CA ALA A 134 -1.95 -16.74 9.97
C ALA A 134 -2.96 -17.47 9.09
N ASP A 135 -4.22 -17.49 9.52
CA ASP A 135 -5.29 -18.06 8.71
C ASP A 135 -5.45 -17.32 7.38
N ILE A 136 -5.23 -16.00 7.40
CA ILE A 136 -5.29 -15.13 6.22
C ILE A 136 -4.12 -14.14 6.27
N TRP A 137 -3.30 -14.14 5.22
CA TRP A 137 -2.32 -13.09 4.98
C TRP A 137 -2.95 -11.96 4.16
N LEU A 138 -2.94 -10.74 4.71
CA LEU A 138 -3.41 -9.56 4.01
C LEU A 138 -2.24 -8.75 3.43
N PHE A 139 -2.06 -8.88 2.12
CA PHE A 139 -1.05 -8.15 1.35
C PHE A 139 -1.68 -7.08 0.45
N SER A 140 -0.85 -6.18 -0.03
CA SER A 140 -1.23 -5.18 -1.03
C SER A 140 -0.89 -5.71 -2.43
N MET A 141 -1.61 -5.25 -3.47
CA MET A 141 -1.42 -5.70 -4.86
C MET A 141 0.01 -5.50 -5.40
N ASP A 142 0.79 -4.56 -4.85
CA ASP A 142 2.21 -4.38 -5.18
C ASP A 142 3.10 -5.57 -4.79
N GLN A 143 2.62 -6.44 -3.88
CA GLN A 143 3.28 -7.66 -3.46
C GLN A 143 2.78 -8.91 -4.21
N GLN A 144 1.97 -8.74 -5.27
CA GLN A 144 1.39 -9.86 -6.03
C GLN A 144 2.45 -10.86 -6.54
N GLU A 145 3.60 -10.38 -7.01
CA GLU A 145 4.68 -11.26 -7.50
C GLU A 145 5.23 -12.20 -6.42
N ILE A 146 5.34 -11.71 -5.18
CA ILE A 146 5.75 -12.52 -4.03
C ILE A 146 4.68 -13.55 -3.67
N VAL A 147 3.41 -13.18 -3.77
CA VAL A 147 2.29 -14.11 -3.56
C VAL A 147 2.29 -15.21 -4.62
N MET A 148 2.53 -14.86 -5.88
CA MET A 148 2.65 -15.83 -6.98
C MET A 148 3.84 -16.76 -6.76
N LEU A 149 5.02 -16.22 -6.42
CA LEU A 149 6.20 -17.02 -6.10
C LEU A 149 5.96 -17.97 -4.91
N THR A 150 5.23 -17.52 -3.89
CA THR A 150 4.85 -18.36 -2.74
C THR A 150 3.98 -19.53 -3.18
N ARG A 151 3.01 -19.29 -4.07
CA ARG A 151 2.12 -20.33 -4.61
C ARG A 151 2.89 -21.34 -5.47
N GLU A 152 3.74 -20.85 -6.37
CA GLU A 152 4.61 -21.67 -7.22
C GLU A 152 5.49 -22.59 -6.37
N TYR A 153 6.12 -22.04 -5.32
CA TYR A 153 6.93 -22.83 -4.39
C TYR A 153 6.11 -23.90 -3.67
N CYS A 154 4.91 -23.55 -3.16
CA CYS A 154 4.02 -24.52 -2.51
C CYS A 154 3.60 -25.66 -3.45
N GLU A 155 3.43 -25.39 -4.74
CA GLU A 155 3.11 -26.40 -5.75
C GLU A 155 4.28 -27.32 -6.05
N ASP A 156 5.50 -26.77 -6.16
CA ASP A 156 6.72 -27.54 -6.37
C ASP A 156 7.00 -28.53 -5.22
N ILE A 157 6.80 -28.10 -3.98
CA ILE A 157 6.96 -28.97 -2.80
C ILE A 157 5.72 -29.82 -2.51
N LYS A 158 4.65 -29.71 -3.32
CA LYS A 158 3.37 -30.40 -3.13
C LYS A 158 2.79 -30.21 -1.72
N SER A 159 2.89 -28.98 -1.20
CA SER A 159 2.37 -28.66 0.13
C SER A 159 0.86 -28.83 0.18
N GLU A 160 0.38 -29.59 1.17
CA GLU A 160 -1.05 -29.75 1.47
C GLU A 160 -1.62 -28.52 2.19
N SER A 161 -0.77 -27.76 2.89
CA SER A 161 -1.15 -26.57 3.65
C SER A 161 -0.68 -25.31 2.91
N LYS A 162 -1.51 -24.82 1.99
CA LYS A 162 -1.26 -23.56 1.27
C LYS A 162 -1.79 -22.37 2.09
N PRO A 163 -1.02 -21.28 2.25
CA PRO A 163 -1.52 -20.10 2.95
C PRO A 163 -2.66 -19.44 2.17
N THR A 164 -3.72 -19.04 2.88
CA THR A 164 -4.74 -18.17 2.30
C THR A 164 -4.21 -16.74 2.26
N ILE A 165 -4.15 -16.17 1.07
CA ILE A 165 -3.63 -14.82 0.87
C ILE A 165 -4.71 -13.95 0.21
N MET A 166 -5.04 -12.84 0.87
CA MET A 166 -5.94 -11.81 0.36
C MET A 166 -5.14 -10.59 -0.07
N LEU A 167 -5.41 -10.09 -1.27
CA LEU A 167 -4.79 -8.89 -1.81
C LEU A 167 -5.76 -7.72 -1.74
N HIS A 168 -5.31 -6.61 -1.19
CA HIS A 168 -6.03 -5.34 -1.21
C HIS A 168 -5.42 -4.38 -2.25
N ASN A 169 -6.22 -3.44 -2.72
CA ASN A 169 -5.80 -2.52 -3.78
C ASN A 169 -4.65 -1.60 -3.35
N THR A 170 -3.87 -1.14 -4.32
CA THR A 170 -2.89 -0.06 -4.17
C THR A 170 -3.46 1.23 -4.71
N LEU A 171 -3.08 2.37 -4.13
CA LEU A 171 -3.37 3.66 -4.75
C LEU A 171 -2.44 3.88 -5.96
N PRO A 172 -2.97 4.45 -7.06
CA PRO A 172 -2.14 4.82 -8.20
C PRO A 172 -1.25 6.03 -7.86
N ASN A 173 -0.27 6.29 -8.71
CA ASN A 173 0.47 7.53 -8.67
C ASN A 173 -0.43 8.67 -9.19
N LEU A 174 -0.32 9.87 -8.63
CA LEU A 174 -1.19 10.98 -9.01
C LEU A 174 -1.07 11.36 -10.49
N VAL A 175 0.10 11.19 -11.10
CA VAL A 175 0.32 11.56 -12.51
C VAL A 175 0.10 10.38 -13.49
N ASP A 176 -0.36 9.24 -12.98
CA ASP A 176 -0.64 8.08 -13.82
C ASP A 176 -1.73 8.42 -14.83
N ASN A 177 -1.41 8.25 -16.11
CA ASN A 177 -2.37 8.45 -17.18
C ASN A 177 -3.12 7.13 -17.45
N PRO A 178 -4.45 7.09 -17.30
CA PRO A 178 -5.25 5.88 -17.54
C PRO A 178 -4.96 5.20 -18.87
N TYR A 179 -4.76 5.98 -19.94
CA TYR A 179 -4.51 5.45 -21.29
C TYR A 179 -3.14 4.79 -21.44
N ILE A 180 -2.18 5.13 -20.57
CA ILE A 180 -0.83 4.56 -20.54
C ILE A 180 -0.82 3.36 -19.60
N VAL A 181 -1.36 3.50 -18.38
CA VAL A 181 -1.38 2.42 -17.38
C VAL A 181 -2.12 1.18 -17.88
N LEU A 182 -3.19 1.36 -18.65
CA LEU A 182 -3.91 0.25 -19.28
C LEU A 182 -3.08 -0.53 -20.32
N LYS A 183 -2.06 0.12 -20.91
CA LYS A 183 -1.18 -0.48 -21.92
C LYS A 183 0.13 -1.01 -21.31
N ASP A 184 0.62 -0.33 -20.27
CA ASP A 184 1.82 -0.68 -19.53
C ASP A 184 1.62 -0.41 -18.03
N PRO A 185 1.09 -1.38 -17.28
CA PRO A 185 0.85 -1.24 -15.84
C PRO A 185 2.15 -1.18 -15.02
N TYR A 186 3.30 -1.43 -15.65
CA TYR A 186 4.63 -1.37 -15.02
C TYR A 186 5.33 -0.03 -15.22
N ASN A 187 4.68 0.95 -15.86
CA ASN A 187 5.24 2.28 -16.01
C ASN A 187 5.63 2.83 -14.62
N MET A 188 6.90 3.21 -14.48
CA MET A 188 7.53 3.39 -13.17
C MET A 188 6.80 4.46 -12.35
N ARG A 189 6.36 4.06 -11.15
CA ARG A 189 5.81 4.98 -10.15
C ARG A 189 6.91 5.90 -9.65
N GLU A 190 6.95 7.14 -10.12
CA GLU A 190 7.88 8.14 -9.60
C GLU A 190 7.50 8.50 -8.15
N PRO A 191 8.36 8.18 -7.13
CA PRO A 191 7.97 8.36 -5.73
C PRO A 191 7.66 9.80 -5.32
N LYS A 192 8.14 10.78 -6.09
CA LYS A 192 7.92 12.21 -5.84
C LYS A 192 6.44 12.62 -5.92
N TRP A 193 5.62 11.85 -6.64
CA TRP A 193 4.19 12.10 -6.82
C TRP A 193 3.31 11.32 -5.84
N ASN A 194 3.91 10.49 -4.96
CA ASN A 194 3.16 9.85 -3.90
C ASN A 194 2.81 10.88 -2.82
N ILE A 195 1.60 10.76 -2.25
CA ILE A 195 1.22 11.51 -1.05
C ILE A 195 1.83 10.81 0.16
N PHE A 196 2.56 11.56 0.97
CA PHE A 196 3.11 11.09 2.24
C PHE A 196 2.24 11.57 3.41
N MET A 197 2.18 10.77 4.47
CA MET A 197 1.33 11.06 5.63
C MET A 197 1.73 12.34 6.39
N HIS A 198 2.90 12.91 6.11
CA HIS A 198 3.43 14.13 6.72
C HIS A 198 3.57 15.28 5.71
N ASP A 199 3.03 15.12 4.49
CA ASP A 199 3.00 16.20 3.51
C ASP A 199 2.20 17.36 4.09
N LYS A 200 2.82 18.55 4.12
CA LYS A 200 2.14 19.80 4.43
C LYS A 200 1.30 20.24 3.24
N GLU A 201 0.31 21.09 3.50
CA GLU A 201 -0.60 21.65 2.49
C GLU A 201 0.11 22.13 1.21
N CYS A 202 1.18 22.93 1.33
CA CYS A 202 1.93 23.42 0.16
C CYS A 202 2.50 22.29 -0.73
N ALA A 203 3.04 21.23 -0.13
CA ALA A 203 3.56 20.09 -0.89
C ALA A 203 2.43 19.27 -1.51
N LEU A 204 1.32 19.12 -0.78
CA LEU A 204 0.14 18.39 -1.23
C LEU A 204 -0.52 19.09 -2.43
N ASN A 205 -0.72 20.41 -2.35
CA ASN A 205 -1.27 21.23 -3.44
C ASN A 205 -0.37 21.14 -4.70
N GLY A 206 0.95 21.16 -4.52
CA GLY A 206 1.91 20.97 -5.61
C GLY A 206 1.81 19.60 -6.31
N LYS A 207 1.53 18.54 -5.55
CA LYS A 207 1.32 17.18 -6.09
C LYS A 207 -0.05 17.04 -6.76
N ILE A 208 -1.11 17.49 -6.09
CA ILE A 208 -2.48 17.33 -6.56
C ILE A 208 -2.74 18.22 -7.76
N SER A 209 -2.24 19.45 -7.81
CA SER A 209 -2.36 20.31 -9.01
C SER A 209 -1.89 19.62 -10.29
N ARG A 210 -0.92 18.70 -10.21
CA ARG A 210 -0.43 17.90 -11.35
C ARG A 210 -1.11 16.55 -11.52
N ALA A 211 -1.98 16.15 -10.60
CA ALA A 211 -2.69 14.89 -10.68
C ALA A 211 -3.52 14.81 -11.98
N VAL A 212 -3.48 13.65 -12.62
CA VAL A 212 -4.23 13.36 -13.83
C VAL A 212 -5.68 13.07 -13.43
N CYS A 213 -6.62 13.78 -14.08
CA CYS A 213 -8.07 13.66 -13.83
C CYS A 213 -8.81 13.89 -15.17
N PRO A 214 -8.73 12.94 -16.12
CA PRO A 214 -9.25 13.12 -17.47
C PRO A 214 -10.78 13.20 -17.48
N PRO A 215 -11.37 14.14 -18.24
CA PRO A 215 -12.82 14.30 -18.30
C PRO A 215 -13.51 13.03 -18.80
N LYS A 216 -14.61 12.65 -18.15
CA LYS A 216 -15.48 11.52 -18.51
C LYS A 216 -14.81 10.14 -18.53
N VAL A 217 -13.64 10.01 -17.89
CA VAL A 217 -12.92 8.74 -17.80
C VAL A 217 -12.74 8.39 -16.33
N ALA A 218 -13.55 7.45 -15.85
CA ALA A 218 -13.45 6.99 -14.47
C ALA A 218 -12.43 5.87 -14.28
N VAL A 219 -12.31 4.99 -15.28
CA VAL A 219 -11.39 3.84 -15.24
C VAL A 219 -9.94 4.29 -15.06
N CYS A 220 -9.26 3.72 -14.06
CA CYS A 220 -7.86 4.00 -13.70
C CYS A 220 -7.56 5.48 -13.42
N ASN A 221 -8.57 6.32 -13.13
CA ASN A 221 -8.40 7.73 -12.84
C ASN A 221 -7.79 7.93 -11.43
N PRO A 222 -6.57 8.47 -11.29
CA PRO A 222 -5.92 8.57 -9.99
C PRO A 222 -6.74 9.32 -8.94
N CYS A 223 -7.36 10.43 -9.30
CA CYS A 223 -8.15 11.21 -8.33
C CYS A 223 -9.36 10.39 -7.83
N LEU A 224 -10.03 9.68 -8.73
CA LEU A 224 -11.20 8.87 -8.38
C LEU A 224 -10.83 7.63 -7.54
N GLU A 225 -9.67 7.00 -7.77
CA GLU A 225 -9.21 5.87 -6.94
C GLU A 225 -8.93 6.31 -5.50
N TYR A 226 -8.35 7.51 -5.29
CA TYR A 226 -8.18 8.06 -3.94
C TYR A 226 -9.52 8.42 -3.31
N ILE A 227 -10.45 8.98 -4.07
CA ILE A 227 -11.81 9.26 -3.57
C ILE A 227 -12.48 7.95 -3.11
N LYS A 228 -12.42 6.91 -3.94
CA LYS A 228 -13.00 5.59 -3.67
C LYS A 228 -12.42 4.89 -2.45
N TYR A 229 -11.08 4.81 -2.36
CA TYR A 229 -10.43 4.00 -1.32
C TYR A 229 -10.04 4.77 -0.06
N VAL A 230 -10.06 6.10 -0.12
CA VAL A 230 -9.67 6.96 1.01
C VAL A 230 -10.80 7.87 1.45
N MET A 231 -11.32 8.73 0.56
CA MET A 231 -12.29 9.76 0.95
C MET A 231 -13.62 9.15 1.41
N PHE A 232 -14.20 8.25 0.62
CA PHE A 232 -15.45 7.58 0.99
C PHE A 232 -15.33 6.79 2.30
N PRO A 233 -14.32 5.91 2.50
CA PRO A 233 -14.17 5.20 3.76
C PRO A 233 -13.91 6.10 4.97
N TRP A 234 -13.28 7.27 4.78
CA TRP A 234 -12.97 8.19 5.86
C TRP A 234 -14.15 9.08 6.26
N PHE A 235 -14.79 9.73 5.27
CA PHE A 235 -15.86 10.70 5.52
C PHE A 235 -17.27 10.10 5.43
N GLY A 236 -17.44 8.91 4.85
CA GLY A 236 -18.73 8.28 4.56
C GLY A 236 -19.48 8.88 3.37
N LYS A 237 -19.03 10.02 2.84
CA LYS A 237 -19.58 10.72 1.67
C LYS A 237 -18.51 11.58 1.00
N PHE A 238 -18.79 12.05 -0.21
CA PHE A 238 -17.93 12.98 -0.95
C PHE A 238 -18.74 14.16 -1.48
N GLU A 239 -18.27 15.38 -1.27
CA GLU A 239 -18.99 16.61 -1.65
C GLU A 239 -18.19 17.39 -2.70
N VAL A 240 -18.84 17.74 -3.81
CA VAL A 240 -18.27 18.53 -4.90
C VAL A 240 -19.03 19.84 -5.07
N ALA A 241 -18.31 20.96 -5.01
CA ALA A 241 -18.89 22.27 -5.28
C ALA A 241 -19.14 22.44 -6.79
N GLN A 242 -20.34 22.84 -7.19
CA GLN A 242 -20.65 23.18 -8.58
C GLN A 242 -20.56 24.69 -8.81
N LYS A 243 -19.90 25.11 -9.90
CA LYS A 243 -19.69 26.53 -10.21
C LYS A 243 -20.95 27.24 -10.73
N GLU A 244 -21.84 26.55 -11.45
CA GLU A 244 -22.73 27.27 -12.37
C GLU A 244 -24.13 27.59 -11.86
N GLN A 245 -24.65 26.97 -10.80
CA GLN A 245 -25.96 27.37 -10.26
C GLN A 245 -25.97 27.28 -8.73
N SER A 246 -26.00 28.44 -8.06
CA SER A 246 -26.41 28.60 -6.64
C SER A 246 -25.51 28.06 -5.51
N GLY A 247 -24.24 27.69 -5.76
CA GLY A 247 -23.32 27.34 -4.67
C GLY A 247 -23.72 26.10 -3.85
N VAL A 248 -24.58 25.25 -4.42
CA VAL A 248 -25.01 24.00 -3.78
C VAL A 248 -23.94 22.94 -4.04
N ASN A 249 -23.37 22.39 -2.96
CA ASN A 249 -22.50 21.23 -3.06
C ASN A 249 -23.34 20.01 -3.46
N LYS A 250 -22.92 19.28 -4.50
CA LYS A 250 -23.48 17.96 -4.79
C LYS A 250 -22.79 16.95 -3.87
N SER A 251 -23.58 16.21 -3.10
CA SER A 251 -23.11 15.20 -2.16
C SER A 251 -23.34 13.81 -2.74
N PHE A 252 -22.33 12.95 -2.64
CA PHE A 252 -22.34 11.56 -3.08
C PHE A 252 -22.16 10.65 -1.87
N GLU A 253 -23.04 9.65 -1.72
CA GLU A 253 -22.94 8.66 -0.64
C GLU A 253 -22.18 7.40 -1.08
N CYS A 254 -22.10 7.15 -2.40
CA CYS A 254 -21.38 6.02 -2.97
C CYS A 254 -20.57 6.42 -4.21
N MET A 255 -19.64 5.55 -4.60
CA MET A 255 -18.74 5.80 -5.73
C MET A 255 -19.48 5.66 -7.07
N GLU A 256 -20.49 4.79 -7.12
CA GLU A 256 -21.26 4.46 -8.31
C GLU A 256 -21.98 5.70 -8.85
N ASP A 257 -22.67 6.45 -7.98
CA ASP A 257 -23.36 7.69 -8.34
C ASP A 257 -22.37 8.76 -8.83
N LEU A 258 -21.21 8.86 -8.17
CA LEU A 258 -20.16 9.79 -8.57
C LEU A 258 -19.61 9.47 -9.97
N ILE A 259 -19.39 8.18 -10.26
CA ILE A 259 -18.89 7.73 -11.57
C ILE A 259 -19.90 8.06 -12.67
N VAL A 260 -21.20 7.80 -12.45
CA VAL A 260 -22.26 8.09 -13.43
C VAL A 260 -22.23 9.57 -13.83
N ASP A 261 -22.21 10.48 -12.85
CA ASP A 261 -22.17 11.92 -13.14
C ASP A 261 -20.83 12.38 -13.73
N TYR A 262 -19.72 11.73 -13.37
CA TYR A 262 -18.41 12.04 -13.92
C TYR A 262 -18.32 11.66 -15.40
N GLU A 263 -18.83 10.48 -15.76
CA GLU A 263 -18.81 9.95 -17.12
C GLU A 263 -19.83 10.63 -18.04
N SER A 264 -20.99 11.06 -17.52
CA SER A 264 -21.94 11.88 -18.27
C SER A 264 -21.36 13.25 -18.64
N GLY A 265 -20.51 13.79 -17.76
CA GLY A 265 -19.96 15.14 -17.84
C GLY A 265 -20.65 16.18 -16.96
N ASP A 266 -21.56 15.73 -16.08
CA ASP A 266 -22.25 16.60 -15.12
C ASP A 266 -21.30 17.08 -14.00
N LEU A 267 -20.19 16.38 -13.78
CA LEU A 267 -19.09 16.82 -12.93
C LEU A 267 -17.90 17.31 -13.75
N ASP A 268 -17.50 18.56 -13.50
CA ASP A 268 -16.23 19.10 -13.98
C ASP A 268 -15.06 18.42 -13.22
N PRO A 269 -14.09 17.81 -13.92
CA PRO A 269 -12.90 17.24 -13.31
C PRO A 269 -12.12 18.20 -12.41
N LEU A 270 -12.12 19.50 -12.72
CA LEU A 270 -11.47 20.50 -11.89
C LEU A 270 -12.13 20.60 -10.52
N ASN A 271 -13.47 20.58 -10.47
CA ASN A 271 -14.20 20.64 -9.21
C ASN A 271 -14.00 19.37 -8.38
N VAL A 272 -14.01 18.20 -9.03
CA VAL A 272 -13.71 16.91 -8.37
C VAL A 272 -12.30 16.91 -7.79
N LYS A 273 -11.32 17.42 -8.55
CA LYS A 273 -9.92 17.51 -8.13
C LYS A 273 -9.73 18.48 -6.95
N LEU A 274 -10.40 19.63 -6.97
CA LEU A 274 -10.41 20.58 -5.84
C LEU A 274 -11.08 20.00 -4.59
N ALA A 275 -12.17 19.26 -4.75
CA ALA A 275 -12.83 18.57 -3.64
C ALA A 275 -11.92 17.48 -3.04
N PHE A 276 -11.25 16.69 -3.90
CA PHE A 276 -10.24 15.72 -3.48
C PHE A 276 -9.10 16.40 -2.71
N GLU A 277 -8.53 17.49 -3.23
CA GLU A 277 -7.46 18.26 -2.57
C GLU A 277 -7.85 18.71 -1.16
N LYS A 278 -9.00 19.35 -1.02
CA LYS A 278 -9.52 19.79 0.29
C LYS A 278 -9.75 18.62 1.23
N GLY A 279 -10.35 17.55 0.71
CA GLY A 279 -10.63 16.34 1.49
C GLY A 279 -9.35 15.73 2.05
N ILE A 280 -8.33 15.53 1.20
CA ILE A 280 -7.09 14.90 1.65
C ILE A 280 -6.24 15.81 2.55
N CYS A 281 -6.21 17.13 2.31
CA CYS A 281 -5.61 18.09 3.25
C CYS A 281 -6.22 17.94 4.65
N LYS A 282 -7.56 17.93 4.73
CA LYS A 282 -8.27 17.80 6.01
C LYS A 282 -7.96 16.49 6.74
N ILE A 283 -7.83 15.37 6.01
CA ILE A 283 -7.44 14.09 6.63
C ILE A 283 -6.03 14.19 7.20
N LEU A 284 -5.06 14.65 6.41
CA LEU A 284 -3.66 14.72 6.84
C LEU A 284 -3.46 15.73 7.98
N GLU A 285 -4.18 16.85 7.99
CA GLU A 285 -4.17 17.81 9.10
C GLU A 285 -4.56 17.17 10.44
N VAL A 286 -5.65 16.38 10.46
CA VAL A 286 -6.09 15.67 11.67
C VAL A 286 -5.02 14.69 12.15
N ILE A 287 -4.38 13.98 11.23
CA ILE A 287 -3.34 13.01 11.55
C ILE A 287 -2.10 13.73 12.10
N ILE A 288 -1.62 14.77 11.40
CA ILE A 288 -0.42 15.52 11.80
C ILE A 288 -0.63 16.22 13.14
N ALA A 289 -1.84 16.74 13.42
CA ALA A 289 -2.16 17.37 14.69
C ALA A 289 -2.22 16.38 15.87
N SER A 290 -2.30 15.08 15.60
CA SER A 290 -2.38 14.01 16.60
C SER A 290 -1.03 13.35 16.91
N LEU A 291 0.05 13.75 16.24
CA LEU A 291 1.43 13.28 16.43
C LEU A 291 2.22 14.15 17.39
#